data_AF-A0A2E5BN84-F1
#
_entry.id   AF-A0A2E5BN84-F1
#
_cell.length_a   1.000
_cell.length_b   1.000
_cell.length_c   1.000
_cell.angle_alpha   90.00
_cell.angle_beta   90.00
_cell.angle_gamma   90.00
#
_symmetry.space_group_name_H-M   'P 1'
#
loop_
_entity.id
_entity.type
_entity.pdbx_description
1 polymer ?
#
loop_
_entity_poly.entity_id
_entity_poly.type
_entity_poly.pdbx_seq_one_letter_code
_entity_poly.pdbx_strand_id
1 'polypeptide(L)'
;MSAPTLSAETTLDEVTQHIRDMNTTTLALPDVLKLAEIMVGSMQGFFGQLDTSIYRELTQISHFINNTRAEIGRLQPNNLKQKHFPEAGKELEAIVRSTEDATNTIMEQAELIMSADPSDADAYHETVQAAVMEIFEACSFQDITGQRISKVVGTLVHIETKIGALADALGSSILEQAGDEAETAEEKRRRELILNGPALDGEGIDQSKVDDLMNDGASQDDIDALFD
;
A
#
# COMPACT_ATOMS: atom_id res chain seq x y z
N MET A 1 -21.39 14.97 44.71
CA MET A 1 -22.03 16.29 44.83
C MET A 1 -21.21 17.24 43.97
N SER A 2 -21.68 17.54 42.76
CA SER A 2 -20.97 18.40 41.82
C SER A 2 -21.08 19.85 42.27
N ALA A 3 -19.95 20.52 42.50
CA ALA A 3 -19.90 21.96 42.70
C ALA A 3 -20.42 22.66 41.42
N PRO A 4 -21.16 23.77 41.54
CA PRO A 4 -21.68 24.47 40.37
C PRO A 4 -20.49 25.07 39.61
N THR A 5 -20.24 24.57 38.41
CA THR A 5 -19.35 25.22 37.44
C THR A 5 -20.00 26.53 37.01
N LEU A 6 -19.65 27.64 37.67
CA LEU A 6 -19.89 28.97 37.11
C LEU A 6 -19.08 29.06 35.80
N SER A 7 -19.75 29.39 34.70
CA SER A 7 -19.07 29.59 33.42
C SER A 7 -18.26 30.89 33.49
N ALA A 8 -17.20 31.00 32.69
CA ALA A 8 -16.38 32.21 32.62
C ALA A 8 -17.21 33.47 32.29
N GLU A 9 -18.33 33.31 31.55
CA GLU A 9 -19.28 34.40 31.25
C GLU A 9 -20.00 34.88 32.51
N THR A 10 -20.42 33.98 33.41
CA THR A 10 -21.10 34.35 34.66
C THR A 10 -20.17 35.14 35.59
N THR A 11 -18.90 34.77 35.66
CA THR A 11 -17.90 35.52 36.45
C THR A 11 -17.58 36.90 35.86
N LEU A 12 -17.61 37.05 34.53
CA LEU A 12 -17.34 38.34 33.87
C LEU A 12 -18.49 39.32 34.06
N ASP A 13 -19.73 38.83 34.02
CA ASP A 13 -20.95 39.59 34.32
C ASP A 13 -20.98 40.04 35.78
N GLU A 14 -20.58 39.17 36.73
CA GLU A 14 -20.48 39.55 38.14
C GLU A 14 -19.41 40.62 38.39
N VAL A 15 -18.23 40.53 37.75
CA VAL A 15 -17.17 41.55 37.83
C VAL A 15 -17.63 42.88 37.23
N THR A 16 -18.27 42.86 36.05
CA THR A 16 -18.75 44.09 35.39
C THR A 16 -19.91 44.73 36.13
N GLN A 17 -20.82 43.94 36.70
CA GLN A 17 -21.89 44.44 37.56
C GLN A 17 -21.31 45.08 38.84
N HIS A 18 -20.31 44.44 39.48
CA HIS A 18 -19.70 44.96 40.69
C HIS A 18 -18.88 46.25 40.43
N ILE A 19 -18.15 46.33 39.31
CA ILE A 19 -17.45 47.55 38.88
C ILE A 19 -18.44 48.68 38.54
N ARG A 20 -19.65 48.35 38.05
CA ARG A 20 -20.70 49.32 37.70
C ARG A 20 -21.40 49.89 38.94
N ASP A 21 -21.52 49.10 40.01
CA ASP A 21 -22.12 49.53 41.28
C ASP A 21 -21.11 50.21 42.23
N MET A 22 -19.80 50.18 41.91
CA MET A 22 -18.75 50.86 42.68
C MET A 22 -18.77 52.38 42.46
N ASN A 23 -18.76 53.14 43.57
CA ASN A 23 -18.54 54.58 43.55
C ASN A 23 -17.03 54.87 43.34
N THR A 24 -16.64 55.26 42.12
CA THR A 24 -15.23 55.41 41.70
C THR A 24 -14.43 56.49 42.44
N THR A 25 -15.09 57.31 43.26
CA THR A 25 -14.48 58.43 43.98
C THR A 25 -13.83 58.03 45.32
N THR A 26 -14.19 56.87 45.89
CA THR A 26 -13.58 56.32 47.13
C THR A 26 -13.62 54.79 47.09
N LEU A 27 -12.53 54.14 46.68
CA LEU A 27 -12.39 52.69 46.82
C LEU A 27 -12.25 52.31 48.31
N ALA A 28 -13.15 51.47 48.81
CA ALA A 28 -13.05 50.92 50.15
C ALA A 28 -12.34 49.56 50.12
N LEU A 29 -11.63 49.22 51.21
CA LEU A 29 -10.94 47.93 51.38
C LEU A 29 -11.83 46.69 51.08
N PRO A 30 -13.14 46.67 51.42
CA PRO A 30 -14.04 45.56 51.08
C PRO A 30 -14.20 45.33 49.58
N ASP A 31 -14.19 46.39 48.75
CA ASP A 31 -14.37 46.28 47.30
C ASP A 31 -13.16 45.60 46.65
N VAL A 32 -11.95 45.93 47.12
CA VAL A 32 -10.69 45.30 46.69
C VAL A 32 -10.66 43.82 47.08
N LEU A 33 -11.11 43.48 48.29
CA LEU A 33 -11.20 42.10 48.75
C LEU A 33 -12.23 41.29 47.95
N LYS A 34 -13.36 41.90 47.56
CA LYS A 34 -14.39 41.26 46.74
C LYS A 34 -13.90 40.97 45.32
N LEU A 35 -13.21 41.93 44.70
CA LEU A 35 -12.55 41.74 43.40
C LEU A 35 -11.47 40.64 43.46
N ALA A 36 -10.68 40.61 44.52
CA ALA A 36 -9.70 39.54 44.73
C ALA A 36 -10.36 38.17 44.93
N GLU A 37 -11.48 38.09 45.66
CA GLU A 37 -12.26 36.87 45.83
C GLU A 37 -12.80 36.34 44.50
N ILE A 38 -13.37 37.21 43.65
CA ILE A 38 -13.89 36.84 42.33
C ILE A 38 -12.77 36.39 41.38
N MET A 39 -11.63 37.12 41.37
CA MET A 39 -10.42 36.76 40.62
C MET A 39 -9.91 35.36 41.00
N VAL A 40 -9.82 35.06 42.30
CA VAL A 40 -9.36 33.75 42.80
C VAL A 40 -10.35 32.64 42.42
N GLY A 41 -11.66 32.88 42.56
CA GLY A 41 -12.69 31.95 42.13
C GLY A 41 -12.67 31.65 40.63
N SER A 42 -12.46 32.68 39.80
CA SER A 42 -12.33 32.54 38.35
C SER A 42 -11.07 31.76 37.95
N MET A 43 -9.91 32.05 38.55
CA MET A 43 -8.68 31.27 38.33
C MET A 43 -8.87 29.80 38.72
N GLN A 44 -9.50 29.51 39.86
CA GLN A 44 -9.79 28.14 40.29
C GLN A 44 -10.70 27.40 39.31
N GLY A 45 -11.74 28.06 38.78
CA GLY A 45 -12.62 27.51 37.75
C GLY A 45 -11.89 27.24 36.43
N PHE A 46 -11.05 28.17 35.98
CA PHE A 46 -10.23 28.03 34.78
C PHE A 46 -9.24 26.86 34.86
N PHE A 47 -8.51 26.73 35.98
CA PHE A 47 -7.60 25.60 36.18
C PHE A 47 -8.34 24.26 36.24
N GLY A 48 -9.53 24.20 36.86
CA GLY A 48 -10.34 22.99 36.85
C GLY A 48 -10.81 22.56 35.45
N GLN A 49 -11.12 23.53 34.59
CA GLN A 49 -11.47 23.27 33.18
C GLN A 49 -10.25 22.83 32.36
N LEU A 50 -9.10 23.50 32.53
CA LEU A 50 -7.84 23.11 31.90
C LEU A 50 -7.44 21.69 32.29
N ASP A 51 -7.47 21.37 33.59
CA ASP A 51 -7.16 20.03 34.08
C ASP A 51 -8.09 19.00 33.42
N THR A 52 -9.40 19.25 33.43
CA THR A 52 -10.37 18.33 32.81
C THR A 52 -10.11 18.16 31.30
N SER A 53 -9.75 19.23 30.58
CA SER A 53 -9.42 19.19 29.16
C SER A 53 -8.15 18.39 28.90
N ILE A 54 -7.07 18.65 29.65
CA ILE A 54 -5.80 17.95 29.53
C ILE A 54 -5.97 16.47 29.87
N TYR A 55 -6.69 16.14 30.95
CA TYR A 55 -6.99 14.75 31.29
C TYR A 55 -7.77 14.05 30.18
N ARG A 56 -8.73 14.73 29.55
CA ARG A 56 -9.50 14.18 28.42
C ARG A 56 -8.60 13.94 27.21
N GLU A 57 -7.75 14.89 26.84
CA GLU A 57 -6.81 14.76 25.72
C GLU A 57 -5.79 13.64 25.96
N LEU A 58 -5.17 13.58 27.13
CA LEU A 58 -4.24 12.51 27.49
C LEU A 58 -4.91 11.14 27.49
N THR A 59 -6.17 11.07 27.93
CA THR A 59 -6.96 9.83 27.89
C THR A 59 -7.26 9.42 26.44
N GLN A 60 -7.59 10.38 25.57
CA GLN A 60 -7.79 10.11 24.14
C GLN A 60 -6.50 9.63 23.45
N ILE A 61 -5.36 10.27 23.72
CA ILE A 61 -4.05 9.84 23.21
C ILE A 61 -3.71 8.43 23.72
N SER A 62 -3.93 8.16 25.00
CA SER A 62 -3.71 6.83 25.58
C SER A 62 -4.59 5.76 24.93
N HIS A 63 -5.87 6.04 24.70
CA HIS A 63 -6.77 5.14 23.97
C HIS A 63 -6.31 4.91 22.53
N PHE A 64 -5.91 5.97 21.83
CA PHE A 64 -5.38 5.89 20.48
C PHE A 64 -4.13 4.99 20.44
N ILE A 65 -3.12 5.24 21.27
CA ILE A 65 -1.87 4.44 21.34
C ILE A 65 -2.17 2.97 21.64
N ASN A 66 -3.07 2.69 22.59
CA ASN A 66 -3.41 1.31 22.94
C ASN A 66 -4.14 0.59 21.80
N ASN A 67 -5.07 1.27 21.12
CA ASN A 67 -5.75 0.72 19.95
C ASN A 67 -4.78 0.47 18.79
N THR A 68 -3.92 1.44 18.46
CA THR A 68 -2.88 1.28 17.43
C THR A 68 -1.94 0.13 17.76
N ARG A 69 -1.50 0.00 19.02
CA ARG A 69 -0.64 -1.10 19.45
C ARG A 69 -1.34 -2.46 19.30
N ALA A 70 -2.63 -2.55 19.60
CA ALA A 70 -3.41 -3.76 19.40
C ALA A 70 -3.52 -4.12 17.92
N GLU A 71 -3.75 -3.15 17.04
CA GLU A 71 -3.81 -3.36 15.58
C GLU A 71 -2.47 -3.78 14.99
N ILE A 72 -1.36 -3.13 15.39
CA ILE A 72 -0.01 -3.55 15.00
C ILE A 72 0.25 -4.99 15.45
N GLY A 73 -0.23 -5.37 16.63
CA GLY A 73 -0.17 -6.76 17.11
C GLY A 73 -0.95 -7.73 16.21
N ARG A 74 -2.14 -7.34 15.74
CA ARG A 74 -3.01 -8.13 14.85
C ARG A 74 -2.46 -8.36 13.45
N LEU A 75 -1.55 -7.50 12.99
CA LEU A 75 -0.80 -7.69 11.74
C LEU A 75 0.13 -8.90 11.81
N GLN A 76 0.57 -9.28 13.01
CA GLN A 76 1.58 -10.32 13.23
C GLN A 76 2.78 -10.18 12.26
N PRO A 77 3.48 -9.04 12.25
CA PRO A 77 4.51 -8.73 11.25
C PRO A 77 5.64 -9.75 11.22
N ASN A 78 5.95 -10.40 12.35
CA ASN A 78 6.89 -11.51 12.39
C ASN A 78 6.39 -12.74 11.61
N ASN A 79 5.09 -13.06 11.66
CA ASN A 79 4.53 -14.17 10.88
C ASN A 79 4.56 -13.85 9.38
N LEU A 80 4.28 -12.60 9.00
CA LEU A 80 4.41 -12.15 7.62
C LEU A 80 5.86 -12.31 7.12
N LYS A 81 6.83 -11.75 7.86
CA LYS A 81 8.27 -11.79 7.52
C LYS A 81 8.89 -13.18 7.54
N GLN A 82 8.51 -14.03 8.50
CA GLN A 82 9.17 -15.33 8.69
C GLN A 82 8.48 -16.47 7.96
N LYS A 83 7.19 -16.34 7.61
CA LYS A 83 6.41 -17.42 7.00
C LYS A 83 5.80 -17.03 5.67
N HIS A 84 4.91 -16.04 5.63
CA HIS A 84 4.10 -15.76 4.44
C HIS A 84 4.93 -15.25 3.25
N PHE A 85 5.84 -14.29 3.45
CA PHE A 85 6.71 -13.83 2.35
C PHE A 85 7.69 -14.91 1.87
N PRO A 86 8.43 -15.63 2.75
CA PRO A 86 9.28 -16.73 2.32
C PRO A 86 8.52 -17.86 1.61
N GLU A 87 7.30 -18.17 2.06
CA GLU A 87 6.47 -19.19 1.42
C GLU A 87 6.02 -18.76 0.02
N ALA A 88 5.53 -17.52 -0.14
CA ALA A 88 5.22 -16.98 -1.46
C ALA A 88 6.43 -16.94 -2.40
N GLY A 89 7.62 -16.58 -1.88
CA GLY A 89 8.87 -16.62 -2.65
C GLY A 89 9.21 -18.03 -3.15
N LYS A 90 9.07 -19.05 -2.30
CA LYS A 90 9.27 -20.46 -2.70
C LYS A 90 8.28 -20.92 -3.76
N GLU A 91 7.04 -20.47 -3.69
CA GLU A 91 6.05 -20.79 -4.74
C GLU A 91 6.44 -20.16 -6.08
N LEU A 92 6.91 -18.90 -6.08
CA LEU A 92 7.40 -18.23 -7.29
C LEU A 92 8.64 -18.91 -7.89
N GLU A 93 9.61 -19.29 -7.07
CA GLU A 93 10.78 -20.06 -7.52
C GLU A 93 10.37 -21.42 -8.11
N ALA A 94 9.41 -22.10 -7.48
CA ALA A 94 8.91 -23.38 -7.97
C ALA A 94 8.14 -23.25 -9.28
N ILE A 95 7.44 -22.13 -9.50
CA ILE A 95 6.81 -21.80 -10.79
C ILE A 95 7.89 -21.70 -11.86
N VAL A 96 8.90 -20.84 -11.67
CA VAL A 96 9.98 -20.62 -12.65
C VAL A 96 10.63 -21.95 -13.03
N ARG A 97 11.01 -22.76 -12.03
CA ARG A 97 11.62 -24.05 -12.28
C ARG A 97 10.69 -25.02 -13.02
N SER A 98 9.44 -25.13 -12.60
CA SER A 98 8.48 -26.02 -13.28
C SER A 98 8.22 -25.59 -14.72
N THR A 99 8.19 -24.29 -15.00
CA THR A 99 8.02 -23.76 -16.35
C THR A 99 9.25 -24.00 -17.20
N GLU A 100 10.46 -23.87 -16.64
CA GLU A 100 11.71 -24.14 -17.32
C GLU A 100 11.84 -25.63 -17.67
N ASP A 101 11.64 -26.51 -16.68
CA ASP A 101 11.69 -27.97 -16.85
C ASP A 101 10.72 -28.42 -17.94
N ALA A 102 9.47 -27.94 -17.91
CA ALA A 102 8.47 -28.31 -18.91
C ALA A 102 8.79 -27.73 -20.30
N THR A 103 9.31 -26.51 -20.39
CA THR A 103 9.70 -25.91 -21.67
C THR A 103 10.86 -26.68 -22.30
N ASN A 104 11.83 -27.11 -21.49
CA ASN A 104 12.92 -27.98 -21.96
C ASN A 104 12.38 -29.30 -22.52
N THR A 105 11.49 -29.98 -21.81
CA THR A 105 10.85 -31.20 -22.31
C THR A 105 10.12 -30.96 -23.64
N ILE A 106 9.35 -29.87 -23.75
CA ILE A 106 8.63 -29.53 -24.99
C ILE A 106 9.60 -29.32 -26.15
N MET A 107 10.72 -28.61 -25.92
CA MET A 107 11.74 -28.39 -26.95
C MET A 107 12.41 -29.70 -27.36
N GLU A 108 12.79 -30.56 -26.41
CA GLU A 108 13.39 -31.87 -26.68
C GLU A 108 12.48 -32.76 -27.54
N GLN A 109 11.17 -32.79 -27.24
CA GLN A 109 10.21 -33.55 -28.02
C GLN A 109 9.99 -32.96 -29.41
N ALA A 110 10.00 -31.62 -29.55
CA ALA A 110 9.92 -30.97 -30.84
C ALA A 110 11.16 -31.27 -31.70
N GLU A 111 12.35 -31.26 -31.12
CA GLU A 111 13.59 -31.68 -31.78
C GLU A 111 13.54 -33.14 -32.22
N LEU A 112 13.01 -34.03 -31.37
CA LEU A 112 12.82 -35.44 -31.69
C LEU A 112 11.94 -35.61 -32.94
N ILE A 113 10.81 -34.90 -33.01
CA ILE A 113 9.91 -34.89 -34.17
C ILE A 113 10.65 -34.43 -35.43
N MET A 114 11.43 -33.35 -35.34
CA MET A 114 12.20 -32.84 -36.49
C MET A 114 13.29 -33.80 -36.98
N SER A 115 13.84 -34.60 -36.07
CA SER A 115 14.90 -35.57 -36.38
C SER A 115 14.39 -36.94 -36.86
N ALA A 116 13.08 -37.19 -36.82
CA ALA A 116 12.49 -38.47 -37.19
C ALA A 116 12.63 -38.75 -38.69
N ASP A 117 13.09 -39.96 -39.04
CA ASP A 117 13.29 -40.37 -40.44
C ASP A 117 11.94 -40.70 -41.10
N PRO A 118 11.52 -39.96 -42.15
CA PRO A 118 10.26 -40.21 -42.84
C PRO A 118 10.30 -41.44 -43.77
N SER A 119 11.47 -42.09 -43.93
CA SER A 119 11.65 -43.23 -44.83
C SER A 119 10.92 -44.49 -44.37
N ASP A 120 10.70 -44.64 -43.05
CA ASP A 120 9.87 -45.67 -42.44
C ASP A 120 8.61 -45.01 -41.86
N ALA A 121 7.49 -45.15 -42.56
CA ALA A 121 6.25 -44.47 -42.22
C ALA A 121 5.66 -44.93 -40.87
N ASP A 122 5.81 -46.21 -40.52
CA ASP A 122 5.26 -46.76 -39.29
C ASP A 122 6.10 -46.29 -38.08
N ALA A 123 7.43 -46.35 -38.20
CA ALA A 123 8.34 -45.87 -37.16
C ALA A 123 8.28 -44.34 -36.96
N TYR A 124 8.14 -43.59 -38.06
CA TYR A 124 7.92 -42.15 -38.02
C TYR A 124 6.62 -41.81 -37.28
N HIS A 125 5.53 -42.49 -37.62
CA HIS A 125 4.23 -42.25 -36.98
C HIS A 125 4.27 -42.51 -35.47
N GLU A 126 4.88 -43.62 -35.05
CA GLU A 126 5.03 -43.96 -33.63
C GLU A 126 5.86 -42.92 -32.87
N THR A 127 6.99 -42.49 -33.45
CA THR A 127 7.87 -41.49 -32.85
C THR A 127 7.17 -40.15 -32.68
N VAL A 128 6.48 -39.67 -33.72
CA VAL A 128 5.75 -38.39 -33.68
C VAL A 128 4.59 -38.47 -32.69
N GLN A 129 3.83 -39.57 -32.69
CA GLN A 129 2.71 -39.73 -31.77
C GLN A 129 3.16 -39.75 -30.30
N ALA A 130 4.25 -40.45 -29.98
CA ALA A 130 4.82 -40.47 -28.65
C ALA A 130 5.32 -39.08 -28.22
N ALA A 131 6.07 -38.40 -29.08
CA ALA A 131 6.60 -37.07 -28.79
C ALA A 131 5.49 -36.02 -28.57
N VAL A 132 4.42 -36.06 -29.37
CA VAL A 132 3.26 -35.19 -29.20
C VAL A 132 2.52 -35.48 -27.87
N MET A 133 2.44 -36.75 -27.46
CA MET A 133 1.83 -37.12 -26.17
C MET A 133 2.65 -36.55 -25.00
N GLU A 134 3.96 -36.70 -25.03
CA GLU A 134 4.88 -36.11 -24.04
C GLU A 134 4.79 -34.58 -24.01
N ILE A 135 4.63 -33.90 -25.14
CA ILE A 135 4.37 -32.45 -25.18
C ILE A 135 3.07 -32.09 -24.45
N PHE A 136 1.99 -32.83 -24.67
CA PHE A 136 0.73 -32.59 -23.96
C PHE A 136 0.85 -32.85 -22.46
N GLU A 137 1.58 -33.89 -22.06
CA GLU A 137 1.86 -34.16 -20.64
C GLU A 137 2.71 -33.06 -20.03
N ALA A 138 3.76 -32.60 -20.71
CA ALA A 138 4.59 -31.50 -20.25
C ALA A 138 3.76 -30.22 -20.03
N CYS A 139 2.87 -29.86 -20.96
CA CYS A 139 1.96 -28.71 -20.87
C CYS A 139 1.06 -28.71 -19.61
N SER A 140 0.89 -29.83 -18.92
CA SER A 140 0.19 -29.88 -17.63
C SER A 140 0.85 -29.03 -16.53
N PHE A 141 2.10 -28.57 -16.74
CA PHE A 141 2.77 -27.59 -15.88
C PHE A 141 1.94 -26.32 -15.66
N GLN A 142 1.06 -25.97 -16.61
CA GLN A 142 0.19 -24.80 -16.52
C GLN A 142 -0.78 -24.89 -15.33
N ASP A 143 -1.33 -26.07 -15.04
CA ASP A 143 -2.25 -26.26 -13.92
C ASP A 143 -1.54 -26.06 -12.58
N ILE A 144 -0.37 -26.68 -12.42
CA ILE A 144 0.46 -26.52 -11.22
C ILE A 144 0.91 -25.06 -11.05
N THR A 145 1.30 -24.41 -12.15
CA THR A 145 1.65 -22.98 -12.15
C THR A 145 0.47 -22.13 -11.70
N GLY A 146 -0.72 -22.35 -12.25
CA GLY A 146 -1.95 -21.64 -11.87
C GLY A 146 -2.30 -21.80 -10.39
N GLN A 147 -2.19 -23.02 -9.86
CA GLN A 147 -2.41 -23.29 -8.43
C GLN A 147 -1.41 -22.55 -7.54
N ARG A 148 -0.12 -22.54 -7.91
CA ARG A 148 0.93 -21.83 -7.16
C ARG A 148 0.73 -20.31 -7.21
N ILE A 149 0.41 -19.75 -8.38
CA ILE A 149 0.09 -18.32 -8.53
C ILE A 149 -1.08 -17.96 -7.64
N SER A 150 -2.15 -18.76 -7.64
CA SER A 150 -3.33 -18.53 -6.80
C SER A 150 -2.98 -18.49 -5.31
N LYS A 151 -2.05 -19.34 -4.86
CA LYS A 151 -1.55 -19.35 -3.48
C LYS A 151 -0.74 -18.10 -3.14
N VAL A 152 0.11 -17.63 -4.07
CA VAL A 152 0.86 -16.37 -3.92
C VAL A 152 -0.11 -15.19 -3.83
N VAL A 153 -1.05 -15.09 -4.76
CA VAL A 153 -2.08 -14.04 -4.79
C VAL A 153 -2.90 -14.04 -3.50
N GLY A 154 -3.35 -15.21 -3.04
CA GLY A 154 -4.06 -15.33 -1.77
C GLY A 154 -3.25 -14.83 -0.57
N THR A 155 -1.94 -15.06 -0.58
CA THR A 155 -1.02 -14.54 0.44
C THR A 155 -0.93 -13.01 0.39
N LEU A 156 -0.82 -12.43 -0.82
CA LEU A 156 -0.78 -10.98 -1.00
C LEU A 156 -2.08 -10.30 -0.57
N VAL A 157 -3.24 -10.85 -0.95
CA VAL A 157 -4.57 -10.35 -0.53
C VAL A 157 -4.73 -10.41 0.99
N HIS A 158 -4.22 -11.47 1.63
CA HIS A 158 -4.23 -11.57 3.09
C HIS A 158 -3.42 -10.44 3.74
N ILE A 159 -2.24 -10.14 3.18
CA ILE A 159 -1.37 -9.05 3.65
C ILE A 159 -2.03 -7.69 3.43
N GLU A 160 -2.60 -7.47 2.25
CA GLU A 160 -3.33 -6.25 1.90
C GLU A 160 -4.48 -5.99 2.87
N THR A 161 -5.30 -7.00 3.16
CA THR A 161 -6.42 -6.89 4.12
C THR A 161 -5.93 -6.46 5.51
N LYS A 162 -4.78 -7.01 5.94
CA LYS A 162 -4.18 -6.68 7.23
C LYS A 162 -3.65 -5.24 7.25
N ILE A 163 -2.94 -4.83 6.20
CA ILE A 163 -2.43 -3.46 6.06
C ILE A 163 -3.58 -2.46 5.98
N GLY A 164 -4.65 -2.76 5.23
CA GLY A 164 -5.86 -1.94 5.16
C GLY A 164 -6.51 -1.73 6.53
N ALA A 165 -6.65 -2.78 7.33
CA ALA A 165 -7.18 -2.67 8.70
C ALA A 165 -6.29 -1.79 9.61
N LEU A 166 -4.97 -1.87 9.47
CA LEU A 166 -4.06 -0.97 10.18
C LEU A 166 -4.23 0.48 9.69
N ALA A 167 -4.36 0.67 8.38
CA ALA A 167 -4.51 1.97 7.77
C ALA A 167 -5.79 2.68 8.27
N ASP A 168 -6.92 1.97 8.28
CA ASP A 168 -8.20 2.45 8.81
C ASP A 168 -8.10 2.84 10.29
N ALA A 169 -7.36 2.06 11.09
CA ALA A 169 -7.18 2.33 12.51
C ALA A 169 -6.25 3.51 12.82
N LEU A 170 -5.26 3.79 11.96
CA LEU A 170 -4.37 4.95 12.07
C LEU A 170 -5.03 6.25 11.58
N GLY A 171 -6.07 6.14 10.74
CA GLY A 171 -6.72 7.27 10.09
C GLY A 171 -5.95 7.72 8.84
N SER A 172 -6.69 8.05 7.78
CA SER A 172 -6.16 8.39 6.45
C SER A 172 -5.14 9.53 6.46
N SER A 173 -5.22 10.46 7.43
CA SER A 173 -4.32 11.61 7.54
C SER A 173 -2.87 11.27 7.93
N ILE A 174 -2.62 10.13 8.60
CA ILE A 174 -1.26 9.70 8.94
C ILE A 174 -0.61 8.98 7.74
N LEU A 175 -1.38 8.23 6.96
CA LEU A 175 -0.85 7.52 5.78
C LEU A 175 -0.60 8.45 4.61
N GLU A 176 -1.40 9.50 4.43
CA GLU A 176 -1.14 10.56 3.43
C GLU A 176 0.19 11.27 3.69
N GLN A 177 0.65 11.38 4.95
CA GLN A 177 1.96 11.95 5.29
C GLN A 177 3.13 10.98 5.14
N ALA A 178 2.86 9.68 5.06
CA ALA A 178 3.85 8.66 4.72
C ALA A 178 4.00 8.45 3.20
N GLY A 179 3.21 9.18 2.40
CA GLY A 179 3.24 9.16 0.94
C GLY A 179 4.44 9.92 0.38
N ASP A 180 5.15 9.25 -0.54
CA ASP A 180 6.27 9.71 -1.34
C ASP A 180 7.63 9.80 -0.62
N GLU A 181 8.15 8.64 -0.21
CA GLU A 181 9.59 8.44 -0.40
C GLU A 181 9.87 8.54 -1.91
N ALA A 182 10.41 9.68 -2.34
CA ALA A 182 10.72 9.93 -3.74
C ALA A 182 11.57 8.76 -4.29
N GLU A 183 11.05 8.10 -5.33
CA GLU A 183 11.74 7.03 -6.04
C GLU A 183 13.20 7.46 -6.31
N THR A 184 14.16 6.69 -5.81
CA THR A 184 15.56 7.02 -6.06
C THR A 184 15.85 6.93 -7.56
N ALA A 185 16.80 7.74 -8.05
CA ALA A 185 17.16 7.73 -9.47
C ALA A 185 17.57 6.32 -9.98
N GLU A 186 18.05 5.47 -9.07
CA GLU A 186 18.40 4.07 -9.34
C GLU A 186 17.18 3.15 -9.44
N GLU A 187 16.17 3.33 -8.58
CA GLU A 187 14.87 2.64 -8.70
C GLU A 187 14.16 2.98 -10.00
N LYS A 188 14.15 4.26 -10.37
CA LYS A 188 13.56 4.74 -11.62
C LYS A 188 14.25 4.12 -12.84
N ARG A 189 15.59 4.13 -12.87
CA ARG A 189 16.38 3.52 -13.95
C ARG A 189 16.11 2.02 -14.07
N ARG A 190 16.03 1.30 -12.94
CA ARG A 190 15.74 -0.14 -12.91
C ARG A 190 14.32 -0.45 -13.41
N ARG A 191 13.34 0.38 -13.09
CA ARG A 191 11.97 0.25 -13.61
C ARG A 191 11.93 0.46 -15.13
N GLU A 192 12.64 1.47 -15.63
CA GLU A 192 12.76 1.74 -17.07
C GLU A 192 13.44 0.59 -17.84
N LEU A 193 14.32 -0.18 -17.18
CA LEU A 193 14.98 -1.36 -17.77
C LEU A 193 14.06 -2.59 -17.92
N ILE A 194 12.94 -2.67 -17.19
CA ILE A 194 11.99 -3.82 -17.21
C ILE A 194 11.03 -3.76 -18.41
N LEU A 195 11.05 -2.70 -19.22
CA LEU A 195 10.13 -2.44 -20.34
C LEU A 195 10.25 -3.38 -21.56
N ASN A 196 10.93 -4.52 -21.47
CA ASN A 196 11.16 -5.44 -22.59
C ASN A 196 10.37 -6.77 -22.49
N GLY A 197 9.20 -6.75 -21.86
CA GLY A 197 8.26 -7.88 -21.87
C GLY A 197 7.15 -7.71 -22.91
N PRO A 198 6.54 -8.80 -23.42
CA PRO A 198 5.32 -8.67 -24.21
C PRO A 198 4.26 -7.92 -23.40
N ALA A 199 3.64 -6.91 -24.01
CA ALA A 199 2.63 -6.09 -23.36
C ALA A 199 1.41 -6.95 -22.97
N LEU A 200 0.73 -6.57 -21.88
CA LEU A 200 -0.54 -7.18 -21.49
C LEU A 200 -1.59 -6.94 -22.58
N ASP A 201 -2.58 -7.83 -22.69
CA ASP A 201 -3.68 -7.72 -23.65
C ASP A 201 -4.39 -6.36 -23.50
N GLY A 202 -4.31 -5.53 -24.55
CA GLY A 202 -4.89 -4.18 -24.58
C GLY A 202 -3.97 -3.05 -24.10
N GLU A 203 -2.77 -3.36 -23.59
CA GLU A 203 -1.77 -2.38 -23.15
C GLU A 203 -0.58 -2.23 -24.10
N GLY A 204 -0.57 -3.02 -25.19
CA GLY A 204 0.41 -2.88 -26.27
C GLY A 204 0.28 -1.55 -27.01
N ILE A 205 1.40 -1.05 -27.54
CA ILE A 205 1.36 0.05 -28.49
C ILE A 205 0.59 -0.43 -29.72
N ASP A 206 -0.49 0.27 -30.06
CA ASP A 206 -1.26 0.00 -31.27
C ASP A 206 -0.35 0.06 -32.50
N GLN A 207 -0.43 -0.95 -33.38
CA GLN A 207 0.42 -1.04 -34.57
C GLN A 207 0.34 0.23 -35.43
N SER A 208 -0.80 0.93 -35.44
CA SER A 208 -0.93 2.24 -36.11
C SER A 208 0.01 3.31 -35.55
N LYS A 209 0.26 3.31 -34.24
CA LYS A 209 1.22 4.23 -33.60
C LYS A 209 2.67 3.83 -33.86
N VAL A 210 2.94 2.53 -34.04
CA VAL A 210 4.26 2.04 -34.47
C VAL A 210 4.54 2.50 -35.90
N ASP A 211 3.54 2.36 -36.77
CA ASP A 211 3.62 2.77 -38.17
C ASP A 211 3.78 4.29 -38.28
N ASP A 212 3.05 5.08 -37.50
CA ASP A 212 3.22 6.55 -37.44
C ASP A 212 4.63 6.96 -36.97
N LEU A 213 5.20 6.25 -35.99
CA LEU A 213 6.55 6.51 -35.48
C LEU A 213 7.64 6.12 -36.49
N MET A 214 7.43 5.02 -37.23
CA MET A 214 8.36 4.53 -38.25
C MET A 214 8.30 5.36 -39.54
N ASN A 215 7.14 5.93 -39.86
CA ASN A 215 6.94 6.74 -41.08
C ASN A 215 7.49 8.17 -40.96
N ASP A 216 7.74 8.66 -39.74
CA ASP A 216 8.30 10.00 -39.47
C ASP A 216 9.85 10.01 -39.40
N GLY A 217 10.51 8.85 -39.55
CA GLY A 217 11.92 8.66 -39.21
C GLY A 217 12.93 8.48 -40.35
N ALA A 218 12.50 8.06 -41.53
CA ALA A 218 13.32 8.04 -42.74
C ALA A 218 12.40 7.75 -43.92
N SER A 219 12.42 8.60 -44.95
CA SER A 219 11.77 8.20 -46.20
C SER A 219 12.51 7.00 -46.77
N GLN A 220 11.80 6.10 -47.45
CA GLN A 220 12.44 4.99 -48.18
C GLN A 220 13.55 5.51 -49.12
N ASP A 221 13.37 6.72 -49.65
CA ASP A 221 14.33 7.43 -50.49
C ASP A 221 15.64 7.77 -49.76
N ASP A 222 15.61 8.05 -48.45
CA ASP A 222 16.80 8.33 -47.64
C ASP A 222 17.59 7.04 -47.31
N ILE A 223 16.89 5.91 -47.20
CA ILE A 223 17.50 4.59 -46.98
C ILE A 223 18.15 4.10 -48.27
N ASP A 224 17.48 4.27 -49.40
CA ASP A 224 18.01 3.88 -50.71
C ASP A 224 19.26 4.70 -51.08
N ALA A 225 19.31 5.98 -50.69
CA ALA A 225 20.48 6.86 -50.87
C ALA A 225 21.73 6.48 -50.05
N LEU A 226 21.62 5.58 -49.06
CA LEU A 226 22.76 5.08 -48.28
C LEU A 226 23.47 3.88 -48.92
N PHE A 227 22.85 3.25 -49.93
CA PHE A 227 23.35 2.05 -50.59
C PHE A 227 23.73 2.24 -52.07
N ASP A 228 23.57 3.46 -52.60
CA ASP A 228 24.11 3.92 -53.89
C ASP A 228 25.42 4.73 -53.71
#